data_AF-A0A5C5ZV48-F1
#
_entry.id   AF-A0A5C5ZV48-F1
#
_cell.length_a   1.000
_cell.length_b   1.000
_cell.length_c   1.000
_cell.angle_alpha   90.00
_cell.angle_beta   90.00
_cell.angle_gamma   90.00
#
_symmetry.space_group_name_H-M   'P 1'
#
loop_
_entity.id
_entity.type
_entity.pdbx_description
1 polymer ?
#
loop_
_entity_poly.entity_id
_entity_poly.type
_entity_poly.pdbx_seq_one_letter_code
_entity_poly.pdbx_strand_id
1 'polypeptide(L)'
;MKIKMMSFSISKRSQCFAQAIRLGFLATVVVCISFSSQRGSATAQEIDSPNTLHAAPAGPGDWSKVRLFGHAFRNDDYTPEQYDFIRDHFHIFTIEKRHAKNIYGAMSTEKAAAETATKLLKNNPDMRVLLYWSTNTAYTQFYTTVRDTVAEHPDWIEEVRDGTLRWTYPNNAARNWWADMADQLVKESDLNGVFGDGVPGANARGQLGSAENCLERLSSFVIYNGYRVQSSSKCAAGASTLVHADGVFCEAFFRSSVETADEGVKLMEELLAIPSDKYILCRGAGDSVFGSTHDFTLACYLIIANDYSFYSWGGSKNSYAADDSLIYWSDDFDQEIGNPLGKATKNGYAYHRDFQHCSVDVNLETKSSSIVWKRADKSTTPAKEK
;
A
#
# COMPACT_ATOMS: atom_id res chain seq x y z
N MET A 1 -4.61 30.78 50.18
CA MET A 1 -5.50 30.18 49.15
C MET A 1 -5.53 28.68 49.39
N LYS A 2 -6.66 28.17 49.90
CA LYS A 2 -6.85 26.76 50.29
C LYS A 2 -7.10 25.91 49.04
N ILE A 3 -6.38 24.82 48.84
CA ILE A 3 -6.81 23.74 47.93
C ILE A 3 -6.68 22.40 48.67
N LYS A 4 -7.78 21.65 48.59
CA LYS A 4 -8.15 20.42 49.27
C LYS A 4 -7.36 19.22 48.71
N MET A 5 -6.81 18.40 49.60
CA MET A 5 -6.52 16.99 49.33
C MET A 5 -7.83 16.19 49.33
N MET A 6 -8.01 15.31 48.36
CA MET A 6 -9.03 14.26 48.38
C MET A 6 -8.33 12.90 48.21
N SER A 7 -8.46 12.08 49.24
CA SER A 7 -8.09 10.68 49.29
C SER A 7 -9.22 9.82 48.70
N PHE A 8 -8.86 8.76 47.98
CA PHE A 8 -9.77 7.65 47.70
C PHE A 8 -9.24 6.39 48.37
N SER A 9 -10.09 5.79 49.18
CA SER A 9 -9.84 4.60 50.01
C SER A 9 -10.13 3.33 49.21
N ILE A 10 -9.15 2.42 49.23
CA ILE A 10 -9.26 1.02 48.83
C ILE A 10 -9.86 0.25 50.02
N SER A 11 -10.92 -0.56 49.82
CA SER A 11 -11.35 -1.53 50.83
C SER A 11 -11.25 -2.97 50.32
N LYS A 12 -10.91 -3.84 51.27
CA LYS A 12 -10.34 -5.18 51.14
C LYS A 12 -11.39 -6.29 50.93
N ARG A 13 -10.90 -7.33 50.26
CA ARG A 13 -11.22 -8.78 50.34
C ARG A 13 -11.68 -9.30 51.71
N SER A 14 -12.48 -10.38 51.70
CA SER A 14 -12.38 -11.62 52.53
C SER A 14 -13.38 -12.66 51.96
N GLN A 15 -12.94 -13.74 51.28
CA GLN A 15 -12.62 -15.09 51.78
C GLN A 15 -13.75 -15.84 52.51
N CYS A 16 -14.19 -16.99 51.95
CA CYS A 16 -14.29 -18.27 52.69
C CYS A 16 -14.41 -19.48 51.74
N PHE A 17 -13.94 -20.62 52.23
CA PHE A 17 -13.51 -21.84 51.55
C PHE A 17 -14.48 -23.02 51.82
N ALA A 18 -14.38 -24.05 50.98
CA ALA A 18 -14.52 -25.49 51.26
C ALA A 18 -15.86 -26.26 51.06
N GLN A 19 -15.75 -27.26 50.17
CA GLN A 19 -16.14 -28.69 50.27
C GLN A 19 -17.63 -29.10 50.34
N ALA A 20 -18.06 -29.98 49.41
CA ALA A 20 -18.03 -31.44 49.60
C ALA A 20 -18.69 -32.23 48.44
N ILE A 21 -18.09 -33.39 48.15
CA ILE A 21 -18.46 -34.44 47.18
C ILE A 21 -19.49 -35.41 47.81
N ARG A 22 -20.44 -35.93 47.01
CA ARG A 22 -21.06 -37.29 47.12
C ARG A 22 -21.89 -37.55 45.85
N LEU A 23 -21.41 -38.33 44.89
CA LEU A 23 -21.66 -39.78 44.67
C LEU A 23 -23.13 -40.23 44.82
N GLY A 24 -23.73 -40.67 43.70
CA GLY A 24 -24.96 -41.45 43.62
C GLY A 24 -25.04 -42.14 42.27
N PHE A 25 -24.92 -43.47 42.28
CA PHE A 25 -24.73 -44.38 41.16
C PHE A 25 -26.09 -44.98 40.72
N LEU A 26 -26.16 -45.34 39.42
CA LEU A 26 -26.95 -46.42 38.81
C LEU A 26 -28.49 -46.32 38.66
N ALA A 27 -28.96 -46.35 37.41
CA ALA A 27 -29.79 -47.44 36.89
C ALA A 27 -30.03 -47.28 35.37
N THR A 28 -29.40 -48.15 34.59
CA THR A 28 -29.66 -48.38 33.18
C THR A 28 -31.00 -49.10 33.01
N VAL A 29 -31.90 -48.57 32.17
CA VAL A 29 -33.00 -49.34 31.58
C VAL A 29 -32.91 -49.19 30.07
N VAL A 30 -32.52 -50.29 29.42
CA VAL A 30 -32.57 -50.47 27.97
C VAL A 30 -34.01 -50.86 27.62
N VAL A 31 -34.66 -50.06 26.79
CA VAL A 31 -35.86 -50.48 26.05
C VAL A 31 -35.57 -50.26 24.57
N CYS A 32 -35.31 -51.36 23.88
CA CYS A 32 -35.27 -51.43 22.42
C CYS A 32 -36.70 -51.34 21.89
N ILE A 33 -37.02 -50.29 21.13
CA ILE A 33 -38.17 -50.28 20.23
C ILE A 33 -37.65 -49.89 18.85
N SER A 34 -37.64 -50.89 17.97
CA SER A 34 -37.37 -50.75 16.55
C SER A 34 -38.55 -50.06 15.87
N PHE A 35 -38.33 -48.87 15.32
CA PHE A 35 -39.18 -48.34 14.26
C PHE A 35 -38.32 -47.93 13.08
N SER A 36 -38.43 -48.73 12.02
CA SER A 36 -38.03 -48.40 10.67
C SER A 36 -38.88 -47.23 10.16
N SER A 37 -38.22 -46.13 9.76
CA SER A 37 -38.83 -45.14 8.87
C SER A 37 -37.74 -44.61 7.94
N GLN A 38 -37.89 -44.94 6.67
CA GLN A 38 -37.12 -44.40 5.56
C GLN A 38 -37.22 -42.88 5.53
N ARG A 39 -36.08 -42.18 5.57
CA ARG A 39 -35.91 -40.90 4.88
C ARG A 39 -34.57 -40.90 4.18
N GLY A 40 -34.63 -40.60 2.89
CA GLY A 40 -33.56 -40.78 1.92
C GLY A 40 -32.30 -40.00 2.25
N SER A 41 -31.18 -40.59 1.84
CA SER A 41 -29.89 -39.94 1.75
C SER A 41 -29.97 -38.80 0.74
N ALA A 42 -29.95 -37.56 1.24
CA ALA A 42 -29.38 -36.47 0.48
C ALA A 42 -27.91 -36.40 0.89
N THR A 43 -27.05 -36.98 0.05
CA THR A 43 -25.63 -36.63 0.00
C THR A 43 -25.53 -35.11 -0.07
N ALA A 44 -24.97 -34.47 0.96
CA ALA A 44 -24.47 -33.12 0.83
C ALA A 44 -23.31 -33.19 -0.17
N GLN A 45 -23.60 -32.92 -1.44
CA GLN A 45 -22.58 -32.51 -2.38
C GLN A 45 -21.99 -31.22 -1.81
N GLU A 46 -20.73 -31.28 -1.41
CA GLU A 46 -19.85 -30.12 -1.48
C GLU A 46 -20.00 -29.56 -2.89
N ILE A 47 -20.74 -28.44 -2.99
CA ILE A 47 -20.66 -27.58 -4.14
C ILE A 47 -19.34 -26.87 -3.98
N ASP A 48 -18.29 -27.49 -4.51
CA ASP A 48 -17.07 -26.80 -4.92
C ASP A 48 -17.54 -25.78 -5.96
N SER A 49 -17.81 -24.55 -5.50
CA SER A 49 -18.19 -23.47 -6.38
C SER A 49 -17.07 -23.30 -7.39
N PRO A 50 -17.36 -23.34 -8.69
CA PRO A 50 -16.31 -23.20 -9.70
C PRO A 50 -15.63 -21.87 -9.44
N ASN A 51 -14.30 -21.89 -9.37
CA ASN A 51 -13.42 -20.73 -9.45
C ASN A 51 -14.09 -19.66 -10.33
N THR A 52 -14.80 -18.72 -9.72
CA THR A 52 -15.05 -17.42 -10.34
C THR A 52 -13.64 -16.91 -10.52
N LEU A 53 -13.14 -16.97 -11.76
CA LEU A 53 -11.99 -16.18 -12.15
C LEU A 53 -12.35 -14.75 -11.76
N HIS A 54 -11.83 -14.34 -10.60
CA HIS A 54 -11.88 -12.98 -10.10
C HIS A 54 -11.39 -12.07 -11.23
N ALA A 55 -11.91 -10.86 -11.34
CA ALA A 55 -11.38 -9.90 -12.30
C ALA A 55 -9.94 -9.58 -11.87
N ALA A 56 -8.96 -10.30 -12.45
CA ALA A 56 -7.58 -10.16 -12.04
C ALA A 56 -7.15 -8.69 -12.21
N PRO A 57 -6.45 -8.11 -11.22
CA PRO A 57 -5.90 -6.77 -11.39
C PRO A 57 -4.89 -6.78 -12.54
N ALA A 58 -4.84 -5.70 -13.31
CA ALA A 58 -3.84 -5.59 -14.37
C ALA A 58 -2.44 -5.55 -13.75
N GLY A 59 -1.62 -6.55 -14.08
CA GLY A 59 -0.24 -6.71 -13.61
C GLY A 59 0.77 -6.10 -14.59
N PRO A 60 2.08 -6.32 -14.38
CA PRO A 60 3.12 -5.79 -15.26
C PRO A 60 2.91 -6.18 -16.72
N GLY A 61 3.01 -5.20 -17.63
CA GLY A 61 2.82 -5.37 -19.07
C GLY A 61 1.38 -5.61 -19.51
N ASP A 62 0.41 -5.73 -18.59
CA ASP A 62 -0.99 -5.82 -18.94
C ASP A 62 -1.54 -4.43 -19.26
N TRP A 63 -1.77 -4.18 -20.54
CA TRP A 63 -2.33 -2.93 -21.07
C TRP A 63 -3.84 -3.00 -21.32
N SER A 64 -4.54 -4.04 -20.84
CA SER A 64 -5.99 -4.15 -21.00
C SER A 64 -6.73 -3.01 -20.31
N LYS A 65 -6.23 -2.53 -19.16
CA LYS A 65 -6.82 -1.45 -18.36
C LYS A 65 -5.77 -0.77 -17.48
N VAL A 66 -6.18 0.19 -16.66
CA VAL A 66 -5.26 0.89 -15.75
C VAL A 66 -4.71 -0.10 -14.71
N ARG A 67 -3.38 -0.15 -14.58
CA ARG A 67 -2.70 -0.91 -13.53
C ARG A 67 -2.73 -0.12 -12.22
N LEU A 68 -3.33 -0.70 -11.18
CA LEU A 68 -3.54 -0.03 -9.91
C LEU A 68 -2.72 -0.65 -8.77
N PHE A 69 -2.37 0.19 -7.81
CA PHE A 69 -1.80 -0.24 -6.53
C PHE A 69 -2.57 0.39 -5.36
N GLY A 70 -2.54 -0.30 -4.22
CA GLY A 70 -3.15 0.19 -2.98
C GLY A 70 -2.10 0.50 -1.91
N HIS A 71 -2.46 1.41 -1.02
CA HIS A 71 -1.60 1.84 0.08
C HIS A 71 -2.47 2.43 1.19
N ALA A 72 -2.65 1.69 2.29
CA ALA A 72 -3.56 2.13 3.34
C ALA A 72 -3.24 1.53 4.71
N PHE A 73 -3.78 2.13 5.77
CA PHE A 73 -3.96 1.51 7.07
C PHE A 73 -5.43 1.57 7.46
N ARG A 74 -5.80 0.82 8.49
CA ARG A 74 -7.05 0.95 9.22
C ARG A 74 -6.72 0.70 10.69
N ASN A 75 -7.34 1.41 11.64
CA ASN A 75 -7.02 1.19 13.07
C ASN A 75 -7.53 -0.17 13.55
N ASP A 76 -8.64 -0.64 12.98
CA ASP A 76 -9.08 -2.03 13.03
C ASP A 76 -8.48 -2.82 11.85
N ASP A 77 -8.81 -4.09 11.73
CA ASP A 77 -8.53 -4.87 10.51
C ASP A 77 -9.42 -4.37 9.34
N TYR A 78 -9.02 -4.66 8.09
CA TYR A 78 -9.86 -4.39 6.92
C TYR A 78 -11.19 -5.17 7.01
N THR A 79 -12.28 -4.58 6.51
CA THR A 79 -13.54 -5.33 6.39
C THR A 79 -13.46 -6.35 5.26
N PRO A 80 -14.35 -7.36 5.23
CA PRO A 80 -14.44 -8.28 4.10
C PRO A 80 -14.53 -7.56 2.75
N GLU A 81 -15.31 -6.47 2.66
CA GLU A 81 -15.47 -5.70 1.43
C GLU A 81 -14.17 -4.97 1.03
N GLN A 82 -13.40 -4.48 2.01
CA GLN A 82 -12.10 -3.88 1.75
C GLN A 82 -11.07 -4.95 1.31
N TYR A 83 -11.10 -6.14 1.89
CA TYR A 83 -10.28 -7.26 1.44
C TYR A 83 -10.62 -7.69 0.00
N ASP A 84 -11.90 -7.80 -0.33
CA ASP A 84 -12.37 -8.09 -1.69
C ASP A 84 -11.92 -7.01 -2.68
N PHE A 85 -12.07 -5.74 -2.31
CA PHE A 85 -11.63 -4.64 -3.15
C PHE A 85 -10.11 -4.67 -3.40
N ILE A 86 -9.31 -4.90 -2.35
CA ILE A 86 -7.86 -5.01 -2.51
C ILE A 86 -7.51 -6.17 -3.46
N ARG A 87 -8.13 -7.33 -3.24
CA ARG A 87 -7.92 -8.54 -4.05
C ARG A 87 -8.19 -8.28 -5.53
N ASP A 88 -9.30 -7.63 -5.85
CA ASP A 88 -9.80 -7.50 -7.22
C ASP A 88 -9.16 -6.34 -7.99
N HIS A 89 -8.63 -5.33 -7.29
CA HIS A 89 -8.19 -4.10 -7.94
C HIS A 89 -6.70 -3.82 -7.86
N PHE A 90 -5.95 -4.41 -6.91
CA PHE A 90 -4.55 -4.06 -6.71
C PHE A 90 -3.59 -5.21 -6.98
N HIS A 91 -2.60 -4.96 -7.84
CA HIS A 91 -1.49 -5.89 -8.05
C HIS A 91 -0.37 -5.71 -7.01
N ILE A 92 -0.23 -4.50 -6.48
CA ILE A 92 0.71 -4.18 -5.40
C ILE A 92 -0.07 -3.51 -4.26
N PHE A 93 0.17 -3.94 -3.02
CA PHE A 93 -0.49 -3.37 -1.86
C PHE A 93 0.50 -3.09 -0.72
N THR A 94 0.59 -1.83 -0.29
CA THR A 94 1.41 -1.46 0.88
C THR A 94 0.55 -1.35 2.13
N ILE A 95 0.90 -2.12 3.15
CA ILE A 95 0.27 -2.04 4.48
C ILE A 95 1.00 -0.93 5.25
N GLU A 96 0.31 0.18 5.52
CA GLU A 96 0.86 1.30 6.29
C GLU A 96 1.16 0.93 7.75
N LYS A 97 2.03 1.72 8.38
CA LYS A 97 2.17 1.72 9.84
C LYS A 97 0.82 1.85 10.53
N ARG A 98 0.75 1.47 11.81
CA ARG A 98 -0.45 1.56 12.69
C ARG A 98 -1.69 0.77 12.23
N HIS A 99 -1.59 -0.08 11.19
CA HIS A 99 -2.69 -0.95 10.78
C HIS A 99 -3.08 -1.95 11.90
N ALA A 100 -4.38 -2.22 12.05
CA ALA A 100 -4.98 -3.15 13.00
C ALA A 100 -4.54 -2.95 14.48
N LYS A 101 -4.14 -1.73 14.85
CA LYS A 101 -3.68 -1.41 16.21
C LYS A 101 -4.72 -1.66 17.31
N ASN A 102 -6.01 -1.59 16.98
CA ASN A 102 -7.10 -1.88 17.92
C ASN A 102 -7.24 -3.39 18.19
N ILE A 103 -6.69 -4.24 17.31
CA ILE A 103 -6.70 -5.70 17.43
C ILE A 103 -5.43 -6.19 18.12
N TYR A 104 -4.26 -5.69 17.69
CA TYR A 104 -2.96 -6.21 18.13
C TYR A 104 -2.21 -5.28 19.09
N GLY A 105 -2.74 -4.08 19.38
CA GLY A 105 -2.12 -3.06 20.22
C GLY A 105 -1.38 -1.98 19.43
N ALA A 106 -1.00 -0.87 20.09
CA ALA A 106 -0.41 0.30 19.42
C ALA A 106 0.94 0.02 18.73
N MET A 107 1.77 -0.85 19.33
CA MET A 107 3.12 -1.18 18.86
C MET A 107 3.14 -2.55 18.19
N SER A 108 2.32 -2.72 17.15
CA SER A 108 2.06 -4.03 16.54
C SER A 108 2.23 -4.07 15.03
N THR A 109 2.83 -3.03 14.42
CA THR A 109 2.86 -2.91 12.96
C THR A 109 3.48 -4.14 12.29
N GLU A 110 4.56 -4.68 12.85
CA GLU A 110 5.22 -5.88 12.30
C GLU A 110 4.27 -7.09 12.27
N LYS A 111 3.59 -7.35 13.39
CA LYS A 111 2.63 -8.45 13.51
C LYS A 111 1.41 -8.23 12.62
N ALA A 112 0.84 -7.03 12.65
CA ALA A 112 -0.34 -6.69 11.89
C ALA A 112 -0.08 -6.82 10.38
N ALA A 113 1.08 -6.36 9.90
CA ALA A 113 1.46 -6.48 8.50
C ALA A 113 1.61 -7.95 8.07
N ALA A 114 2.27 -8.78 8.87
CA ALA A 114 2.44 -10.20 8.59
C ALA A 114 1.09 -10.94 8.49
N GLU A 115 0.21 -10.77 9.48
CA GLU A 115 -1.11 -11.41 9.52
C GLU A 115 -2.03 -10.94 8.38
N THR A 116 -1.97 -9.65 8.03
CA THR A 116 -2.74 -9.09 6.92
C THR A 116 -2.20 -9.56 5.57
N ALA A 117 -0.88 -9.71 5.41
CA ALA A 117 -0.29 -10.29 4.20
C ALA A 117 -0.79 -11.72 3.95
N THR A 118 -0.81 -12.56 4.99
CA THR A 118 -1.38 -13.92 4.90
C THR A 118 -2.82 -13.92 4.41
N LYS A 119 -3.67 -13.02 4.94
CA LYS A 119 -5.09 -12.92 4.53
C LYS A 119 -5.24 -12.47 3.08
N LEU A 120 -4.43 -11.50 2.68
CA LEU A 120 -4.43 -10.93 1.33
C LEU A 120 -4.00 -11.98 0.29
N LEU A 121 -2.91 -12.69 0.56
CA LEU A 121 -2.34 -13.66 -0.38
C LEU A 121 -3.08 -14.98 -0.45
N LYS A 122 -3.91 -15.30 0.56
CA LYS A 122 -4.77 -16.49 0.56
C LYS A 122 -5.66 -16.59 -0.69
N ASN A 123 -6.18 -15.45 -1.17
CA ASN A 123 -7.13 -15.39 -2.29
C ASN A 123 -6.57 -14.68 -3.53
N ASN A 124 -5.37 -14.10 -3.45
CA ASN A 124 -4.64 -13.54 -4.59
C ASN A 124 -3.13 -13.74 -4.37
N PRO A 125 -2.58 -14.94 -4.68
CA PRO A 125 -1.17 -15.25 -4.44
C PRO A 125 -0.21 -14.49 -5.37
N ASP A 126 -0.72 -13.87 -6.44
CA ASP A 126 0.08 -13.10 -7.41
C ASP A 126 0.27 -11.64 -6.99
N MET A 127 -0.49 -11.15 -6.01
CA MET A 127 -0.34 -9.80 -5.48
C MET A 127 1.01 -9.65 -4.77
N ARG A 128 1.57 -8.45 -4.85
CA ARG A 128 2.77 -8.07 -4.09
C ARG A 128 2.40 -7.23 -2.88
N VAL A 129 2.54 -7.79 -1.69
CA VAL A 129 2.25 -7.11 -0.42
C VAL A 129 3.54 -6.55 0.19
N LEU A 130 3.56 -5.26 0.49
CA LEU A 130 4.73 -4.54 1.00
C LEU A 130 4.54 -4.08 2.45
N LEU A 131 5.60 -4.21 3.24
CA LEU A 131 5.72 -3.66 4.59
C LEU A 131 6.17 -2.19 4.53
N TYR A 132 5.40 -1.28 5.12
CA TYR A 132 5.91 0.07 5.36
C TYR A 132 7.12 0.03 6.32
N TRP A 133 8.22 0.64 5.92
CA TRP A 133 9.43 0.76 6.76
C TRP A 133 10.10 2.12 6.51
N SER A 134 10.23 2.96 7.55
CA SER A 134 10.70 4.34 7.34
C SER A 134 12.23 4.45 7.34
N THR A 135 12.77 5.08 6.30
CA THR A 135 14.19 5.51 6.19
C THR A 135 14.46 6.81 6.95
N ASN A 136 13.44 7.39 7.59
CA ASN A 136 13.49 8.76 8.05
C ASN A 136 13.06 8.95 9.50
N THR A 137 11.91 8.37 9.88
CA THR A 137 11.35 8.47 11.23
C THR A 137 11.55 7.15 11.96
N ALA A 138 12.04 7.20 13.20
CA ALA A 138 12.05 6.05 14.10
C ALA A 138 10.72 5.98 14.85
N TYR A 139 9.75 5.24 14.32
CA TYR A 139 8.39 5.14 14.88
C TYR A 139 8.29 4.21 16.10
N THR A 140 8.88 4.59 17.23
CA THR A 140 8.86 3.80 18.47
C THR A 140 7.45 3.56 19.04
N GLN A 141 6.47 4.38 18.65
CA GLN A 141 5.08 4.23 19.05
C GLN A 141 4.29 3.20 18.24
N PHE A 142 4.82 2.73 17.11
CA PHE A 142 4.12 1.80 16.19
C PHE A 142 4.81 0.46 16.00
N TYR A 143 6.11 0.39 16.27
CA TYR A 143 6.95 -0.80 16.05
C TYR A 143 7.62 -1.22 17.34
N THR A 144 7.50 -2.49 17.68
CA THR A 144 8.17 -3.05 18.87
C THR A 144 9.69 -3.12 18.65
N THR A 145 10.13 -3.57 17.47
CA THR A 145 11.55 -3.70 17.11
C THR A 145 12.27 -2.35 17.11
N VAL A 146 11.64 -1.31 16.54
CA VAL A 146 12.19 0.05 16.54
C VAL A 146 12.27 0.62 17.96
N ARG A 147 11.23 0.43 18.78
CA ARG A 147 11.23 0.87 20.18
C ARG A 147 12.40 0.28 20.95
N ASP A 148 12.55 -1.04 20.88
CA ASP A 148 13.55 -1.77 21.65
C ASP A 148 14.95 -1.39 21.19
N THR A 149 15.16 -1.27 19.87
CA THR A 149 16.45 -0.83 19.31
C THR A 149 16.80 0.59 19.70
N VAL A 150 15.84 1.52 19.68
CA VAL A 150 16.08 2.90 20.13
C VAL A 150 16.39 2.98 21.63
N ALA A 151 15.81 2.09 22.44
CA ALA A 151 16.12 2.01 23.87
C ALA A 151 17.54 1.50 24.13
N GLU A 152 18.02 0.56 23.31
CA GLU A 152 19.38 0.00 23.39
C GLU A 152 20.44 0.93 22.77
N HIS A 153 20.07 1.64 21.70
CA HIS A 153 20.94 2.50 20.90
C HIS A 153 20.34 3.91 20.75
N PRO A 154 20.24 4.70 21.84
CA PRO A 154 19.69 6.05 21.77
C PRO A 154 20.55 7.01 20.91
N ASP A 155 21.81 6.67 20.63
CA ASP A 155 22.71 7.41 19.73
C ASP A 155 22.40 7.22 18.24
N TRP A 156 21.55 6.25 17.87
CA TRP A 156 21.15 6.00 16.47
C TRP A 156 20.01 6.89 15.99
N ILE A 157 19.47 7.71 16.90
CA ILE A 157 18.42 8.67 16.60
C ILE A 157 18.77 10.07 17.08
N GLU A 158 18.04 11.04 16.55
CA GLU A 158 17.97 12.40 17.07
C GLU A 158 16.50 12.76 17.27
N GLU A 159 16.19 13.45 18.37
CA GLU A 159 14.88 14.05 18.55
C GLU A 159 14.88 15.45 17.94
N VAL A 160 14.17 15.62 16.82
CA VAL A 160 14.16 16.91 16.09
C VAL A 160 13.08 17.86 16.59
N ARG A 161 12.04 17.31 17.24
CA ARG A 161 10.90 17.99 17.86
C ARG A 161 10.31 17.03 18.89
N ASP A 162 9.58 17.55 19.87
CA ASP A 162 8.90 16.76 20.92
C ASP A 162 8.18 15.54 20.33
N GLY A 163 8.63 14.34 20.71
CA GLY A 163 8.10 13.05 20.29
C GLY A 163 8.43 12.62 18.86
N THR A 164 9.26 13.37 18.12
CA THR A 164 9.64 13.08 16.73
C THR A 164 11.10 12.63 16.64
N LEU A 165 11.31 11.32 16.62
CA LEU A 165 12.63 10.70 16.50
C LEU A 165 12.99 10.44 15.03
N ARG A 166 14.23 10.75 14.67
CA ARG A 166 14.78 10.60 13.32
C ARG A 166 16.01 9.72 13.34
N TRP A 167 16.14 8.84 12.35
CA TRP A 167 17.36 8.05 12.18
C TRP A 167 18.54 8.95 11.81
N THR A 168 19.69 8.74 12.47
CA THR A 168 20.96 9.44 12.23
C THR A 168 22.01 8.56 11.56
N TYR A 169 21.81 7.24 11.55
CA TYR A 169 22.69 6.24 10.92
C TYR A 169 24.19 6.42 11.24
N PRO A 170 24.58 6.47 12.54
CA PRO A 170 25.90 6.94 12.95
C PRO A 170 27.06 6.04 12.50
N ASN A 171 26.77 4.77 12.16
CA ASN A 171 27.78 3.78 11.77
C ASN A 171 27.16 2.65 10.92
N ASN A 172 27.99 1.72 10.46
CA ASN A 172 27.55 0.55 9.69
C ASN A 172 26.59 -0.35 10.48
N ALA A 173 26.72 -0.45 11.81
CA ALA A 173 25.84 -1.31 12.60
C ALA A 173 24.38 -0.81 12.57
N ALA A 174 24.17 0.51 12.67
CA ALA A 174 22.85 1.12 12.56
C ALA A 174 22.21 0.87 11.18
N ARG A 175 22.98 1.02 10.10
CA ARG A 175 22.51 0.78 8.73
C ARG A 175 22.22 -0.71 8.47
N ASN A 176 23.12 -1.58 8.91
CA ASN A 176 22.94 -3.02 8.79
C ASN A 176 21.70 -3.47 9.55
N TRP A 177 21.51 -3.01 10.80
CA TRP A 177 20.31 -3.33 11.56
C TRP A 177 19.03 -2.90 10.83
N TRP A 178 18.99 -1.68 10.28
CA TRP A 178 17.80 -1.18 9.58
C TRP A 178 17.40 -2.08 8.41
N ALA A 179 18.38 -2.54 7.62
CA ALA A 179 18.14 -3.39 6.45
C ALA A 179 17.88 -4.85 6.85
N ASP A 180 18.72 -5.40 7.73
CA ASP A 180 18.66 -6.80 8.15
C ASP A 180 17.34 -7.09 8.90
N MET A 181 16.85 -6.15 9.71
CA MET A 181 15.55 -6.27 10.39
C MET A 181 14.38 -6.26 9.41
N ALA A 182 14.38 -5.36 8.41
CA ALA A 182 13.33 -5.33 7.40
C ALA A 182 13.28 -6.61 6.57
N ASP A 183 14.45 -7.10 6.14
CA ASP A 183 14.59 -8.37 5.43
C ASP A 183 14.14 -9.57 6.27
N GLN A 184 14.46 -9.58 7.56
CA GLN A 184 14.02 -10.63 8.48
C GLN A 184 12.49 -10.66 8.57
N LEU A 185 11.84 -9.50 8.76
CA LEU A 185 10.38 -9.40 8.82
C LEU A 185 9.71 -9.89 7.53
N VAL A 186 10.30 -9.60 6.38
CA VAL A 186 9.81 -10.11 5.09
C VAL A 186 9.99 -11.64 5.01
N LYS A 187 11.18 -12.16 5.33
CA LYS A 187 11.49 -13.61 5.24
C LYS A 187 10.71 -14.49 6.20
N GLU A 188 10.32 -13.95 7.35
CA GLU A 188 9.59 -14.68 8.40
C GLU A 188 8.06 -14.56 8.26
N SER A 189 7.56 -13.97 7.18
CA SER A 189 6.13 -13.79 6.93
C SER A 189 5.77 -13.97 5.45
N ASP A 190 4.50 -13.75 5.10
CA ASP A 190 4.04 -13.78 3.70
C ASP A 190 4.25 -12.44 2.98
N LEU A 191 4.90 -11.44 3.60
CA LEU A 191 5.24 -10.19 2.93
C LEU A 191 6.17 -10.45 1.73
N ASN A 192 5.99 -9.69 0.65
CA ASN A 192 6.79 -9.85 -0.57
C ASN A 192 7.90 -8.80 -0.71
N GLY A 193 7.95 -7.80 0.17
CA GLY A 193 8.95 -6.75 0.10
C GLY A 193 8.71 -5.59 1.06
N VAL A 194 9.50 -4.54 0.86
CA VAL A 194 9.56 -3.35 1.71
C VAL A 194 9.15 -2.11 0.93
N PHE A 195 8.33 -1.28 1.55
CA PHE A 195 8.10 0.10 1.14
C PHE A 195 8.94 1.05 2.01
N GLY A 196 10.05 1.53 1.47
CA GLY A 196 11.01 2.43 2.13
C GLY A 196 10.56 3.89 2.16
N ASP A 197 9.84 4.30 3.20
CA ASP A 197 9.25 5.65 3.25
C ASP A 197 10.19 6.73 3.81
N GLY A 198 10.10 7.93 3.24
CA GLY A 198 10.70 9.14 3.79
C GLY A 198 12.10 9.50 3.27
N VAL A 199 12.57 8.89 2.18
CA VAL A 199 13.92 9.16 1.63
C VAL A 199 14.13 10.66 1.28
N PRO A 200 13.16 11.40 0.70
CA PRO A 200 13.28 12.85 0.53
C PRO A 200 13.50 13.60 1.85
N GLY A 201 12.91 13.12 2.94
CA GLY A 201 13.11 13.68 4.28
C GLY A 201 14.49 13.36 4.86
N ALA A 202 15.01 12.16 4.61
CA ALA A 202 16.38 11.80 4.97
C ALA A 202 17.39 12.65 4.18
N ASN A 203 17.14 12.83 2.88
CA ASN A 203 17.93 13.72 2.01
C ASN A 203 18.00 15.15 2.56
N ALA A 204 16.85 15.72 2.94
CA ALA A 204 16.80 17.07 3.52
C ALA A 204 17.62 17.23 4.82
N ARG A 205 17.95 16.12 5.51
CA ARG A 205 18.82 16.10 6.69
C ARG A 205 20.25 15.66 6.41
N GLY A 206 20.66 15.54 5.13
CA GLY A 206 22.00 15.08 4.77
C GLY A 206 22.22 13.58 5.00
N GLN A 207 21.15 12.79 5.14
CA GLN A 207 21.19 11.35 5.38
C GLN A 207 20.92 10.52 4.11
N LEU A 208 21.00 11.12 2.92
CA LEU A 208 20.69 10.42 1.67
C LEU A 208 21.59 9.20 1.45
N GLY A 209 22.90 9.36 1.56
CA GLY A 209 23.85 8.25 1.36
C GLY A 209 23.66 7.12 2.39
N SER A 210 23.27 7.46 3.62
CA SER A 210 22.92 6.46 4.64
C SER A 210 21.66 5.67 4.25
N ALA A 211 20.61 6.37 3.78
CA ALA A 211 19.38 5.73 3.32
C ALA A 211 19.62 4.87 2.06
N GLU A 212 20.43 5.35 1.12
CA GLU A 212 20.84 4.60 -0.09
C GLU A 212 21.59 3.32 0.30
N ASN A 213 22.52 3.38 1.25
CA ASN A 213 23.23 2.19 1.74
C ASN A 213 22.31 1.19 2.45
N CYS A 214 21.29 1.68 3.17
CA CYS A 214 20.26 0.83 3.74
C CYS A 214 19.43 0.13 2.65
N LEU A 215 19.02 0.84 1.59
CA LEU A 215 18.25 0.28 0.49
C LEU A 215 19.07 -0.74 -0.32
N GLU A 216 20.33 -0.42 -0.64
CA GLU A 216 21.25 -1.29 -1.39
C GLU A 216 21.47 -2.65 -0.71
N ARG A 217 21.39 -2.67 0.63
CA ARG A 217 21.62 -3.88 1.42
C ARG A 217 20.42 -4.82 1.46
N LEU A 218 19.21 -4.34 1.17
CA LEU A 218 18.01 -5.18 1.18
C LEU A 218 18.14 -6.27 0.12
N SER A 219 17.84 -7.51 0.52
CA SER A 219 17.71 -8.65 -0.41
C SER A 219 16.26 -8.85 -0.87
N SER A 220 15.30 -8.29 -0.12
CA SER A 220 13.89 -8.29 -0.48
C SER A 220 13.57 -7.25 -1.55
N PHE A 221 12.46 -7.46 -2.29
CA PHE A 221 11.97 -6.46 -3.22
C PHE A 221 11.68 -5.13 -2.51
N VAL A 222 12.06 -4.02 -3.12
CA VAL A 222 11.92 -2.70 -2.50
C VAL A 222 11.39 -1.63 -3.45
N ILE A 223 10.35 -0.93 -2.97
CA ILE A 223 9.90 0.35 -3.51
C ILE A 223 10.22 1.42 -2.48
N TYR A 224 10.83 2.54 -2.87
CA TYR A 224 11.08 3.64 -1.94
C TYR A 224 10.23 4.87 -2.27
N ASN A 225 9.85 5.66 -1.26
CA ASN A 225 9.25 6.98 -1.48
C ASN A 225 10.36 7.91 -1.99
N GLY A 226 10.16 8.51 -3.17
CA GLY A 226 11.20 9.29 -3.82
C GLY A 226 10.67 10.27 -4.86
N TYR A 227 11.59 10.79 -5.66
CA TYR A 227 11.30 11.69 -6.79
C TYR A 227 10.46 12.91 -6.37
N ARG A 228 10.77 13.47 -5.20
CA ARG A 228 10.11 14.69 -4.72
C ARG A 228 10.76 15.91 -5.35
N VAL A 229 10.05 16.58 -6.25
CA VAL A 229 10.50 17.84 -6.87
C VAL A 229 10.80 18.88 -5.77
N GLN A 230 11.97 19.52 -5.86
CA GLN A 230 12.37 20.62 -4.96
C GLN A 230 12.38 21.96 -5.69
N SER A 231 12.61 21.94 -7.00
CA SER A 231 12.57 23.06 -7.92
C SER A 231 12.43 22.54 -9.35
N SER A 232 12.23 23.42 -10.32
CA SER A 232 12.23 23.10 -11.75
C SER A 232 13.51 22.41 -12.25
N SER A 233 14.61 22.44 -11.48
CA SER A 233 15.89 21.83 -11.85
C SER A 233 16.30 20.67 -10.96
N LYS A 234 15.62 20.42 -9.83
CA LYS A 234 16.09 19.48 -8.80
C LYS A 234 14.99 18.58 -8.27
N CYS A 235 15.32 17.30 -8.14
CA CYS A 235 14.50 16.27 -7.53
C CYS A 235 15.25 15.64 -6.34
N ALA A 236 14.56 15.42 -5.22
CA ALA A 236 15.11 14.73 -4.06
C ALA A 236 14.86 13.22 -4.17
N ALA A 237 15.91 12.44 -3.88
CA ALA A 237 15.89 10.98 -3.96
C ALA A 237 15.43 10.50 -5.36
N GLY A 238 16.07 11.06 -6.39
CA GLY A 238 15.81 10.78 -7.80
C GLY A 238 16.61 9.57 -8.31
N ALA A 239 17.08 9.64 -9.55
CA ALA A 239 17.77 8.54 -10.23
C ALA A 239 18.96 7.93 -9.44
N SER A 240 19.73 8.74 -8.70
CA SER A 240 20.86 8.24 -7.89
C SER A 240 20.44 7.28 -6.79
N THR A 241 19.23 7.43 -6.27
CA THR A 241 18.67 6.56 -5.24
C THR A 241 18.02 5.33 -5.86
N LEU A 242 17.37 5.49 -7.01
CA LEU A 242 16.66 4.41 -7.70
C LEU A 242 17.56 3.23 -8.10
N VAL A 243 18.87 3.46 -8.31
CA VAL A 243 19.80 2.36 -8.60
C VAL A 243 19.88 1.33 -7.46
N HIS A 244 19.49 1.71 -6.25
CA HIS A 244 19.50 0.86 -5.05
C HIS A 244 18.12 0.26 -4.71
N ALA A 245 17.13 0.37 -5.61
CA ALA A 245 15.79 -0.14 -5.38
C ALA A 245 15.16 -0.72 -6.65
N ASP A 246 14.12 -1.54 -6.52
CA ASP A 246 13.39 -2.09 -7.67
C ASP A 246 12.43 -1.08 -8.30
N GLY A 247 12.05 -0.05 -7.56
CA GLY A 247 11.23 1.03 -8.07
C GLY A 247 11.01 2.17 -7.09
N VAL A 248 10.19 3.12 -7.53
CA VAL A 248 9.87 4.33 -6.78
C VAL A 248 8.37 4.49 -6.60
N PHE A 249 7.97 4.99 -5.44
CA PHE A 249 6.68 5.56 -5.15
C PHE A 249 6.78 7.09 -5.21
N CYS A 250 6.17 7.68 -6.23
CA CYS A 250 6.04 9.12 -6.37
C CYS A 250 4.80 9.57 -5.59
N GLU A 251 5.00 9.90 -4.32
CA GLU A 251 3.90 10.31 -3.44
C GLU A 251 3.29 11.66 -3.85
N ALA A 252 4.13 12.58 -4.32
CA ALA A 252 3.76 13.95 -4.70
C ALA A 252 3.50 14.06 -6.20
N PHE A 253 2.79 13.09 -6.78
CA PHE A 253 2.51 13.05 -8.21
C PHE A 253 1.51 14.15 -8.60
N PHE A 254 2.04 15.25 -9.15
CA PHE A 254 1.29 16.48 -9.48
C PHE A 254 0.49 17.06 -8.32
N ARG A 255 1.08 17.10 -7.13
CA ARG A 255 0.52 17.75 -5.93
C ARG A 255 1.65 18.18 -5.00
N SER A 256 1.34 18.94 -3.95
CA SER A 256 2.27 19.34 -2.88
C SER A 256 3.53 20.06 -3.36
N SER A 257 4.58 19.35 -3.78
CA SER A 257 5.84 19.95 -4.23
C SER A 257 5.89 20.22 -5.74
N VAL A 258 4.75 20.08 -6.41
CA VAL A 258 4.56 20.33 -7.83
C VAL A 258 3.36 21.25 -7.96
N GLU A 259 3.62 22.54 -8.17
CA GLU A 259 2.57 23.57 -8.24
C GLU A 259 2.62 24.39 -9.54
N THR A 260 3.79 24.44 -10.17
CA THR A 260 4.06 25.17 -11.40
C THR A 260 4.22 24.24 -12.61
N ALA A 261 4.07 24.78 -13.82
CA ALA A 261 4.28 24.04 -15.05
C ALA A 261 5.72 23.51 -15.17
N ASP A 262 6.72 24.30 -14.77
CA ASP A 262 8.13 23.91 -14.79
C ASP A 262 8.45 22.77 -13.82
N GLU A 263 7.87 22.78 -12.62
CA GLU A 263 7.99 21.66 -11.69
C GLU A 263 7.30 20.40 -12.21
N GLY A 264 6.15 20.57 -12.89
CA GLY A 264 5.47 19.48 -13.58
C GLY A 264 6.34 18.91 -14.71
N VAL A 265 7.00 19.76 -15.49
CA VAL A 265 7.98 19.35 -16.51
C VAL A 265 9.11 18.57 -15.87
N LYS A 266 9.67 19.06 -14.77
CA LYS A 266 10.74 18.37 -14.05
C LYS A 266 10.30 16.98 -13.59
N LEU A 267 9.11 16.85 -13.02
CA LEU A 267 8.58 15.55 -12.60
C LEU A 267 8.44 14.60 -13.81
N MET A 268 7.83 15.06 -14.90
CA MET A 268 7.64 14.24 -16.10
C MET A 268 8.95 13.77 -16.70
N GLU A 269 9.95 14.65 -16.79
CA GLU A 269 11.28 14.30 -17.31
C GLU A 269 11.98 13.25 -16.45
N GLU A 270 11.93 13.39 -15.13
CA GLU A 270 12.49 12.40 -14.21
C GLU A 270 11.80 11.04 -14.35
N LEU A 271 10.46 11.01 -14.41
CA LEU A 271 9.70 9.76 -14.52
C LEU A 271 9.84 9.09 -15.90
N LEU A 272 9.88 9.86 -16.98
CA LEU A 272 10.11 9.34 -18.34
C LEU A 272 11.54 8.81 -18.54
N ALA A 273 12.50 9.25 -17.71
CA ALA A 273 13.87 8.77 -17.73
C ALA A 273 14.08 7.49 -16.91
N ILE A 274 13.09 7.05 -16.12
CA ILE A 274 13.19 5.82 -15.34
C ILE A 274 13.38 4.61 -16.28
N PRO A 275 14.38 3.74 -16.03
CA PRO A 275 14.57 2.52 -16.79
C PRO A 275 13.31 1.66 -16.84
N SER A 276 13.04 1.02 -17.98
CA SER A 276 11.80 0.27 -18.20
C SER A 276 11.65 -0.99 -17.36
N ASP A 277 12.72 -1.45 -16.71
CA ASP A 277 12.75 -2.57 -15.77
C ASP A 277 12.50 -2.14 -14.31
N LYS A 278 12.31 -0.85 -14.03
CA LYS A 278 12.00 -0.31 -12.70
C LYS A 278 10.52 -0.01 -12.55
N TYR A 279 10.01 -0.26 -11.35
CA TYR A 279 8.63 0.05 -10.99
C TYR A 279 8.42 1.55 -10.74
N ILE A 280 7.26 2.07 -11.15
CA ILE A 280 6.84 3.46 -10.91
C ILE A 280 5.43 3.46 -10.32
N LEU A 281 5.28 3.81 -9.04
CA LEU A 281 3.99 3.92 -8.37
C LEU A 281 3.61 5.39 -8.22
N CYS A 282 2.64 5.86 -9.01
CA CYS A 282 2.19 7.23 -9.04
C CYS A 282 0.95 7.44 -8.17
N ARG A 283 1.04 8.27 -7.12
CA ARG A 283 -0.11 8.57 -6.25
C ARG A 283 -0.61 10.00 -6.41
N GLY A 284 -1.74 10.15 -7.11
CA GLY A 284 -2.48 11.42 -7.16
C GLY A 284 -3.38 11.61 -5.93
N ALA A 285 -3.81 12.85 -5.66
CA ALA A 285 -4.88 13.16 -4.71
C ALA A 285 -5.51 14.53 -5.01
N GLY A 286 -6.69 14.80 -4.44
CA GLY A 286 -7.49 15.99 -4.77
C GLY A 286 -7.07 17.29 -4.08
N ASP A 287 -5.91 17.31 -3.43
CA ASP A 287 -5.25 18.49 -2.83
C ASP A 287 -4.30 19.18 -3.84
N SER A 288 -4.50 18.96 -5.14
CA SER A 288 -3.64 19.47 -6.21
C SER A 288 -4.15 20.78 -6.81
N VAL A 289 -3.19 21.63 -7.23
CA VAL A 289 -3.47 22.82 -8.03
C VAL A 289 -3.80 22.53 -9.51
N PHE A 290 -3.62 21.27 -9.94
CA PHE A 290 -3.92 20.80 -11.30
C PHE A 290 -5.32 20.17 -11.42
N GLY A 291 -6.03 20.02 -10.31
CA GLY A 291 -7.37 19.46 -10.27
C GLY A 291 -7.68 18.79 -8.93
N SER A 292 -8.97 18.65 -8.62
CA SER A 292 -9.43 17.95 -7.41
C SER A 292 -9.98 16.55 -7.68
N THR A 293 -10.04 16.16 -8.96
CA THR A 293 -10.40 14.82 -9.44
C THR A 293 -9.15 14.09 -9.94
N HIS A 294 -9.28 12.79 -10.21
CA HIS A 294 -8.16 11.98 -10.65
C HIS A 294 -7.76 12.26 -12.11
N ASP A 295 -8.60 12.92 -12.91
CA ASP A 295 -8.51 12.97 -14.38
C ASP A 295 -7.14 13.46 -14.86
N PHE A 296 -6.64 14.55 -14.26
CA PHE A 296 -5.35 15.13 -14.61
C PHE A 296 -4.19 14.20 -14.29
N THR A 297 -4.18 13.61 -13.10
CA THR A 297 -3.12 12.71 -12.68
C THR A 297 -3.20 11.38 -13.42
N LEU A 298 -4.38 10.87 -13.74
CA LEU A 298 -4.52 9.68 -14.57
C LEU A 298 -3.98 9.92 -15.98
N ALA A 299 -4.29 11.06 -16.60
CA ALA A 299 -3.73 11.42 -17.89
C ALA A 299 -2.19 11.51 -17.84
N CYS A 300 -1.63 12.18 -16.82
CA CYS A 300 -0.18 12.24 -16.62
C CYS A 300 0.45 10.86 -16.41
N TYR A 301 -0.22 9.98 -15.66
CA TYR A 301 0.21 8.59 -15.48
C TYR A 301 0.29 7.87 -16.83
N LEU A 302 -0.74 7.97 -17.68
CA LEU A 302 -0.73 7.35 -19.00
C LEU A 302 0.38 7.90 -19.90
N ILE A 303 0.69 9.20 -19.81
CA ILE A 303 1.84 9.77 -20.54
C ILE A 303 3.14 9.06 -20.14
N ILE A 304 3.40 8.84 -18.85
CA ILE A 304 4.67 8.23 -18.37
C ILE A 304 4.66 6.70 -18.34
N ALA A 305 3.50 6.07 -18.54
CA ALA A 305 3.33 4.65 -18.25
C ALA A 305 4.30 3.74 -19.03
N ASN A 306 4.84 2.76 -18.33
CA ASN A 306 5.62 1.64 -18.90
C ASN A 306 5.06 0.32 -18.33
N ASP A 307 5.66 -0.81 -18.68
CA ASP A 307 5.13 -2.12 -18.26
C ASP A 307 5.11 -2.31 -16.72
N TYR A 308 5.88 -1.52 -15.96
CA TYR A 308 5.98 -1.60 -14.50
C TYR A 308 5.46 -0.34 -13.79
N SER A 309 4.65 0.48 -14.47
CA SER A 309 4.01 1.64 -13.86
C SER A 309 2.62 1.30 -13.31
N PHE A 310 2.29 1.83 -12.14
CA PHE A 310 1.03 1.65 -11.44
C PHE A 310 0.49 2.99 -10.92
N TYR A 311 -0.83 3.09 -10.83
CA TYR A 311 -1.53 4.30 -10.41
C TYR A 311 -2.39 4.08 -9.15
N SER A 312 -2.54 5.14 -8.36
CA SER A 312 -3.48 5.17 -7.23
C SER A 312 -4.01 6.59 -7.03
N TRP A 313 -5.26 6.68 -6.54
CA TRP A 313 -5.90 7.94 -6.19
C TRP A 313 -6.21 8.00 -4.69
N GLY A 314 -5.57 8.93 -3.98
CA GLY A 314 -5.70 9.11 -2.53
C GLY A 314 -7.00 9.80 -2.07
N GLY A 315 -7.96 10.02 -2.98
CA GLY A 315 -9.20 10.74 -2.70
C GLY A 315 -9.00 12.26 -2.56
N SER A 316 -10.11 12.97 -2.35
CA SER A 316 -10.12 14.44 -2.25
C SER A 316 -9.34 14.98 -1.04
N LYS A 317 -9.23 14.19 0.02
CA LYS A 317 -8.54 14.55 1.28
C LYS A 317 -7.13 14.00 1.39
N ASN A 318 -6.63 13.31 0.35
CA ASN A 318 -5.31 12.69 0.38
C ASN A 318 -5.10 11.78 1.62
N SER A 319 -6.04 10.86 1.84
CA SER A 319 -6.00 9.97 3.01
C SER A 319 -5.32 8.64 2.70
N TYR A 320 -4.70 8.06 3.72
CA TYR A 320 -4.26 6.66 3.73
C TYR A 320 -5.15 5.80 4.64
N ALA A 321 -6.17 6.39 5.28
CA ALA A 321 -7.12 5.62 6.06
C ALA A 321 -8.05 4.86 5.11
N ALA A 322 -8.18 3.55 5.34
CA ALA A 322 -8.96 2.68 4.47
C ALA A 322 -10.42 3.12 4.34
N ASP A 323 -10.97 3.63 5.44
CA ASP A 323 -12.36 4.08 5.50
C ASP A 323 -12.60 5.41 4.75
N ASP A 324 -11.54 6.10 4.33
CA ASP A 324 -11.65 7.36 3.59
C ASP A 324 -11.50 7.19 2.07
N SER A 325 -10.48 6.44 1.62
CA SER A 325 -10.05 6.47 0.20
C SER A 325 -9.71 5.12 -0.42
N LEU A 326 -9.62 4.03 0.36
CA LEU A 326 -9.14 2.74 -0.17
C LEU A 326 -10.03 2.19 -1.28
N ILE A 327 -11.36 2.24 -1.08
CA ILE A 327 -12.35 1.69 -2.02
C ILE A 327 -12.79 2.71 -3.08
N TYR A 328 -11.96 3.70 -3.37
CA TYR A 328 -12.24 4.66 -4.44
C TYR A 328 -12.22 3.96 -5.80
N TRP A 329 -13.28 4.15 -6.59
CA TRP A 329 -13.40 3.62 -7.93
C TRP A 329 -13.84 4.69 -8.93
N SER A 330 -13.34 4.56 -10.16
CA SER A 330 -13.80 5.32 -11.32
C SER A 330 -13.93 4.38 -12.51
N ASP A 331 -14.95 4.62 -13.33
CA ASP A 331 -15.19 3.88 -14.58
C ASP A 331 -14.01 3.97 -15.56
N ASP A 332 -13.16 5.00 -15.47
CA ASP A 332 -11.95 5.14 -16.29
C ASP A 332 -10.91 4.05 -16.01
N PHE A 333 -10.96 3.41 -14.84
CA PHE A 333 -10.03 2.33 -14.48
C PHE A 333 -10.32 1.00 -15.19
N ASP A 334 -11.55 0.82 -15.70
CA ASP A 334 -11.96 -0.35 -16.49
C ASP A 334 -12.00 -0.08 -18.00
N GLN A 335 -11.72 1.14 -18.44
CA GLN A 335 -11.67 1.44 -19.87
C GLN A 335 -10.49 0.71 -20.53
N GLU A 336 -10.74 0.21 -21.74
CA GLU A 336 -9.72 -0.46 -22.53
C GLU A 336 -8.67 0.57 -22.99
N ILE A 337 -7.40 0.33 -22.66
CA ILE A 337 -6.29 1.21 -23.06
C ILE A 337 -5.59 0.62 -24.30
N GLY A 338 -5.19 -0.65 -24.21
CA GLY A 338 -4.34 -1.34 -25.16
C GLY A 338 -2.90 -0.83 -25.16
N ASN A 339 -2.05 -1.47 -25.95
CA ASN A 339 -0.62 -1.18 -25.99
C ASN A 339 -0.34 0.28 -26.43
N PRO A 340 0.70 0.93 -25.89
CA PRO A 340 1.12 2.24 -26.39
C PRO A 340 1.59 2.13 -27.84
N LEU A 341 1.16 3.05 -28.71
CA LEU A 341 1.59 3.10 -30.11
C LEU A 341 2.98 3.73 -30.28
N GLY A 342 3.53 4.28 -29.20
CA GLY A 342 4.87 4.87 -29.15
C GLY A 342 5.18 5.51 -27.80
N LYS A 343 6.35 6.15 -27.74
CA LYS A 343 6.72 7.04 -26.62
C LYS A 343 5.88 8.31 -26.68
N ALA A 344 5.68 8.94 -25.52
CA ALA A 344 5.05 10.26 -25.47
C ALA A 344 5.87 11.31 -26.24
N THR A 345 5.19 12.25 -26.87
CA THR A 345 5.79 13.44 -27.49
C THR A 345 5.56 14.67 -26.62
N LYS A 346 6.53 15.60 -26.61
CA LYS A 346 6.47 16.85 -25.85
C LYS A 346 6.65 18.05 -26.79
N ASN A 347 5.81 19.07 -26.64
CA ASN A 347 5.95 20.38 -27.28
C ASN A 347 5.69 21.48 -26.26
N GLY A 348 6.75 22.14 -25.77
CA GLY A 348 6.65 23.06 -24.64
C GLY A 348 6.11 22.34 -23.38
N TYR A 349 4.99 22.82 -22.85
CA TYR A 349 4.28 22.23 -21.70
C TYR A 349 3.24 21.17 -22.08
N ALA A 350 3.04 20.93 -23.38
CA ALA A 350 2.08 19.95 -23.88
C ALA A 350 2.74 18.58 -24.07
N TYR A 351 2.08 17.53 -23.58
CA TYR A 351 2.43 16.13 -23.75
C TYR A 351 1.29 15.41 -24.45
N HIS A 352 1.63 14.48 -25.32
CA HIS A 352 0.68 13.67 -26.05
C HIS A 352 1.17 12.22 -26.13
N ARG A 353 0.24 11.26 -26.00
CA ARG A 353 0.53 9.83 -26.22
C ARG A 353 -0.70 9.08 -26.74
N ASP A 354 -0.48 8.27 -27.77
CA ASP A 354 -1.47 7.37 -28.34
C ASP A 354 -1.33 5.94 -27.80
N PHE A 355 -2.49 5.33 -27.58
CA PHE A 355 -2.66 3.90 -27.31
C PHE A 355 -3.62 3.30 -28.34
N GLN A 356 -3.70 1.97 -28.40
CA GLN A 356 -4.60 1.26 -29.30
C GLN A 356 -6.07 1.73 -29.13
N HIS A 357 -6.50 1.97 -27.89
CA HIS A 357 -7.90 2.28 -27.56
C HIS A 357 -8.12 3.63 -26.88
N CYS A 358 -7.08 4.45 -26.70
CA CYS A 358 -7.25 5.84 -26.27
C CYS A 358 -6.18 6.78 -26.82
N SER A 359 -6.42 8.08 -26.70
CA SER A 359 -5.47 9.15 -26.95
C SER A 359 -5.43 10.06 -25.73
N VAL A 360 -4.23 10.44 -25.29
CA VAL A 360 -4.03 11.22 -24.06
C VAL A 360 -3.30 12.51 -24.37
N ASP A 361 -3.86 13.62 -23.90
CA ASP A 361 -3.26 14.95 -23.96
C ASP A 361 -3.18 15.56 -22.57
N VAL A 362 -2.04 16.19 -22.27
CA VAL A 362 -1.79 16.91 -21.02
C VAL A 362 -1.12 18.24 -21.36
N ASN A 363 -1.58 19.34 -20.77
CA ASN A 363 -0.89 20.62 -20.81
C ASN A 363 -0.67 21.15 -19.39
N LEU A 364 0.60 21.26 -19.02
CA LEU A 364 1.01 21.65 -17.67
C LEU A 364 0.87 23.15 -17.40
N GLU A 365 0.89 23.98 -18.44
CA GLU A 365 0.73 25.44 -18.32
C GLU A 365 -0.73 25.82 -18.11
N THR A 366 -1.63 25.25 -18.92
CA THR A 366 -3.08 25.47 -18.78
C THR A 366 -3.71 24.56 -17.73
N LYS A 367 -2.94 23.63 -17.15
CA LYS A 367 -3.38 22.64 -16.15
C LYS A 367 -4.61 21.84 -16.62
N SER A 368 -4.59 21.45 -17.89
CA SER A 368 -5.68 20.74 -18.54
C SER A 368 -5.22 19.38 -19.05
N SER A 369 -6.14 18.43 -19.10
CA SER A 369 -5.91 17.10 -19.63
C SER A 369 -7.14 16.58 -20.34
N SER A 370 -6.94 15.63 -21.25
CA SER A 370 -8.03 14.84 -21.84
C SER A 370 -7.57 13.42 -22.13
N ILE A 371 -8.43 12.46 -21.83
CA ILE A 371 -8.31 11.08 -22.29
C ILE A 371 -9.50 10.82 -23.21
N VAL A 372 -9.22 10.59 -24.49
CA VAL A 372 -10.24 10.29 -25.49
C VAL A 372 -10.26 8.79 -25.73
N TRP A 373 -11.24 8.11 -25.14
CA TRP A 373 -11.48 6.68 -25.32
C TRP A 373 -12.04 6.40 -26.73
N LYS A 374 -11.33 5.58 -27.51
CA LYS A 374 -11.77 5.09 -28.82
C LYS A 374 -12.79 3.98 -28.54
N ARG A 375 -14.04 4.13 -28.98
CA ARG A 375 -15.06 3.08 -28.78
C ARG A 375 -14.54 1.76 -29.32
N ALA A 376 -14.60 0.71 -28.51
CA ALA A 376 -14.48 -0.65 -29.01
C ALA A 376 -15.61 -0.87 -30.04
N ASP A 377 -15.26 -1.14 -31.29
CA ASP A 377 -16.22 -1.56 -32.30
C ASP A 377 -16.77 -2.93 -31.88
N LYS A 378 -17.88 -2.94 -31.13
CA LYS A 378 -18.64 -4.16 -30.80
C LYS A 378 -19.44 -4.63 -32.02
N SER A 379 -18.77 -4.80 -33.15
CA SER A 379 -19.31 -5.20 -34.45
C SER A 379 -18.25 -6.06 -35.14
N THR A 380 -18.23 -7.38 -34.96
CA THR A 380 -19.04 -8.28 -35.80
C THR A 380 -18.99 -9.69 -35.23
N THR A 381 -20.09 -10.17 -34.66
CA THR A 381 -20.33 -11.61 -34.55
C THR A 381 -20.63 -12.11 -35.97
N PRO A 382 -19.88 -13.05 -36.56
CA PRO A 382 -20.27 -13.64 -37.83
C PRO A 382 -21.61 -14.33 -37.63
N ALA A 383 -22.61 -13.94 -38.42
CA ALA A 383 -23.88 -14.64 -38.49
C ALA A 383 -23.59 -16.11 -38.80
N LYS A 384 -24.06 -17.02 -37.94
CA LYS A 384 -24.11 -18.44 -38.25
C LYS A 384 -24.91 -18.61 -39.54
N GLU A 385 -24.26 -19.06 -40.60
CA GLU A 385 -24.92 -19.52 -41.81
C GLU A 385 -25.84 -20.71 -41.46
N LYS A 386 -27.00 -20.71 -42.14
CA LYS A 386 -28.15 -21.59 -41.91
C LYS A 386 -27.90 -23.04 -42.27
#